data_AF-A0A7X6BF55-F1
#
_entry.id   AF-A0A7X6BF55-F1
#
_cell.length_a   1.000
_cell.length_b   1.000
_cell.length_c   1.000
_cell.angle_alpha   90.00
_cell.angle_beta   90.00
_cell.angle_gamma   90.00
#
_symmetry.space_group_name_H-M   'P 1'
#
loop_
_entity.id
_entity.type
_entity.pdbx_description
1 polymer ?
#
loop_
_entity_poly.entity_id
_entity_poly.type
_entity_poly.pdbx_seq_one_letter_code
_entity_poly.pdbx_strand_id
1 'polypeptide(L)'
;MRRLFTLLFASALAAPAPAQPASGAAAAAQPMLYPAPFNPTADYVEAGQDEPGYRSWIASNPWRAGQVRLFHDYLTGSGVSYVAPTWQLLRTASDWRRCGAEPFEVPPQDEWANIVNTLRYVRDYVVPAVGPVEPVSVFRNAALNRCAGGAPESVHRSMSAIDFVPLQPIGREAMIGRLCSQHQRQGPRFNAGLGFYAKMRFHVDSWKYRTWGRDDHGHLACPKVEVRAPVLAAAPVGGLGPVETATTAATISATPSLKPRETVSTLPVKDPLAPL
;
A
#
# COMPACT_ATOMS: atom_id res chain seq x y z
N MET A 1 -9.94 81.31 -11.77
CA MET A 1 -8.81 82.08 -11.19
C MET A 1 -7.91 81.11 -10.44
N ARG A 2 -6.73 80.81 -11.00
CA ARG A 2 -5.71 79.92 -10.40
C ARG A 2 -4.99 80.68 -9.26
N ARG A 3 -4.92 80.10 -8.06
CA ARG A 3 -4.05 80.59 -6.98
C ARG A 3 -2.88 79.62 -6.82
N LEU A 4 -1.68 80.08 -7.21
CA LEU A 4 -0.40 79.45 -6.89
C LEU A 4 -0.11 79.66 -5.40
N PHE A 5 0.26 78.60 -4.69
CA PHE A 5 0.90 78.70 -3.38
C PHE A 5 2.32 78.12 -3.51
N THR A 6 3.30 79.00 -3.34
CA THR A 6 4.73 78.67 -3.30
C THR A 6 5.07 78.20 -1.90
N LEU A 7 5.53 76.95 -1.75
CA LEU A 7 6.04 76.41 -0.48
C LEU A 7 7.57 76.53 -0.47
N LEU A 8 8.10 77.30 0.49
CA LEU A 8 9.53 77.35 0.81
C LEU A 8 9.95 76.05 1.51
N PHE A 9 11.00 75.41 0.99
CA PHE A 9 11.70 74.32 1.66
C PHE A 9 12.81 74.89 2.54
N ALA A 10 12.76 74.62 3.85
CA ALA A 10 13.87 74.87 4.77
C ALA A 10 14.67 73.57 4.94
N SER A 11 15.93 73.57 4.50
CA SER A 11 16.85 72.45 4.67
C SER A 11 17.47 72.48 6.07
N ALA A 12 17.14 71.51 6.91
CA ALA A 12 17.82 71.28 8.18
C ALA A 12 18.99 70.30 7.99
N LEU A 13 20.21 70.73 8.32
CA LEU A 13 21.41 69.90 8.37
C LEU A 13 21.35 69.02 9.64
N ALA A 14 21.30 67.70 9.47
CA ALA A 14 21.41 66.74 10.56
C ALA A 14 22.89 66.36 10.80
N ALA A 15 23.35 66.46 12.04
CA ALA A 15 24.68 66.02 12.48
C ALA A 15 24.74 64.49 12.66
N PRO A 16 25.90 63.84 12.44
CA PRO A 16 26.02 62.39 12.56
C PRO A 16 26.10 61.94 14.03
N ALA A 17 25.38 60.87 14.36
CA ALA A 17 25.40 60.22 15.67
C ALA A 17 26.63 59.29 15.82
N PRO A 18 27.18 59.10 17.04
CA PRO A 18 28.32 58.22 17.27
C PRO A 18 27.91 56.74 17.19
N ALA A 19 28.80 55.92 16.59
CA ALA A 19 28.60 54.49 16.40
C ALA A 19 28.69 53.70 17.72
N GLN A 20 27.74 52.79 17.94
CA GLN A 20 27.77 51.84 19.05
C GLN A 20 28.70 50.65 18.77
N PRO A 21 29.39 50.09 19.78
CA PRO A 21 30.23 48.91 19.60
C PRO A 21 29.37 47.66 19.37
N ALA A 22 29.74 46.85 18.38
CA ALA A 22 29.06 45.61 18.04
C ALA A 22 29.20 44.57 19.17
N SER A 23 28.07 44.09 19.70
CA SER A 23 28.06 42.93 20.59
C SER A 23 28.42 41.68 19.79
N GLY A 24 29.45 40.96 20.21
CA GLY A 24 29.81 39.67 19.63
C GLY A 24 28.64 38.70 19.72
N ALA A 25 28.17 38.24 18.56
CA ALA A 25 27.14 37.20 18.47
C ALA A 25 27.71 35.89 19.01
N ALA A 26 27.14 35.39 20.11
CA ALA A 26 27.38 34.02 20.54
C ALA A 26 26.97 33.08 19.41
N ALA A 27 27.88 32.16 19.03
CA ALA A 27 27.64 31.16 18.02
C ALA A 27 26.42 30.31 18.42
N ALA A 28 25.31 30.46 17.70
CA ALA A 28 24.12 29.65 17.89
C ALA A 28 24.50 28.19 17.58
N ALA A 29 24.35 27.31 18.57
CA ALA A 29 24.50 25.88 18.39
C ALA A 29 23.51 25.42 17.31
N GLN A 30 24.01 24.77 16.25
CA GLN A 30 23.16 24.22 15.20
C GLN A 30 22.30 23.11 15.81
N PRO A 31 20.97 23.11 15.61
CA PRO A 31 20.13 22.03 16.13
C PRO A 31 20.55 20.71 15.50
N MET A 32 20.76 19.68 16.33
CA MET A 32 20.96 18.32 15.85
C MET A 32 19.72 17.90 15.04
N LEU A 33 19.88 17.71 13.73
CA LEU A 33 18.85 17.18 12.86
C LEU A 33 18.71 15.68 13.15
N TYR A 34 17.73 15.32 13.99
CA TYR A 34 17.31 13.93 14.12
C TYR A 34 16.70 13.45 12.80
N PRO A 35 17.00 12.22 12.34
CA PRO A 35 16.31 11.67 11.18
C PRO A 35 14.81 11.64 11.46
N ALA A 36 14.01 12.05 10.48
CA ALA A 36 12.56 12.01 10.59
C ALA A 36 12.10 10.58 10.95
N PRO A 37 11.08 10.43 11.81
CA PRO A 37 10.54 9.11 12.12
C PRO A 37 10.08 8.40 10.85
N PHE A 38 10.31 7.09 10.77
CA PHE A 38 9.88 6.27 9.63
C PHE A 38 8.35 6.36 9.47
N ASN A 39 7.91 6.99 8.39
CA ASN A 39 6.51 7.14 8.04
C ASN A 39 6.28 6.71 6.58
N PRO A 40 6.02 5.41 6.33
CA PRO A 40 5.90 4.86 4.98
C PRO A 40 4.63 5.32 4.25
N THR A 41 3.66 5.90 4.96
CA THR A 41 2.40 6.39 4.38
C THR A 41 2.42 7.87 4.04
N ALA A 42 3.44 8.62 4.47
CA ALA A 42 3.54 10.09 4.28
C ALA A 42 3.42 10.53 2.81
N ASP A 43 3.86 9.68 1.88
CA ASP A 43 3.80 9.94 0.45
C ASP A 43 2.41 9.69 -0.19
N TYR A 44 1.47 9.12 0.56
CA TYR A 44 0.22 8.57 0.04
C TYR A 44 -1.03 8.94 0.83
N VAL A 45 -0.86 9.30 2.10
CA VAL A 45 -1.93 9.66 3.03
C VAL A 45 -1.67 11.09 3.46
N GLU A 46 -2.52 12.00 2.95
CA GLU A 46 -2.47 13.40 3.32
C GLU A 46 -3.34 13.67 4.58
N ALA A 47 -3.08 14.79 5.26
CA ALA A 47 -3.89 15.23 6.39
C ALA A 47 -5.39 15.30 6.01
N GLY A 48 -6.26 14.73 6.85
CA GLY A 48 -7.69 14.58 6.55
C GLY A 48 -8.08 13.22 5.99
N GLN A 49 -7.10 12.39 5.58
CA GLN A 49 -7.30 10.98 5.19
C GLN A 49 -6.63 9.99 6.18
N ASP A 50 -6.16 10.52 7.29
CA ASP A 50 -5.64 9.82 8.47
C ASP A 50 -6.75 9.61 9.51
N GLU A 51 -6.37 9.06 10.67
CA GLU A 51 -7.33 8.74 11.74
C GLU A 51 -8.12 9.97 12.26
N PRO A 52 -7.49 11.14 12.55
CA PRO A 52 -8.24 12.36 12.86
C PRO A 52 -9.18 12.80 11.74
N GLY A 53 -8.76 12.65 10.49
CA GLY A 53 -9.59 12.91 9.32
C GLY A 53 -10.84 12.02 9.28
N TYR A 54 -10.67 10.73 9.52
CA TYR A 54 -11.77 9.77 9.59
C TYR A 54 -12.78 10.12 10.68
N ARG A 55 -12.31 10.49 11.88
CA ARG A 55 -13.19 10.93 12.98
C ARG A 55 -14.01 12.16 12.59
N SER A 56 -13.36 13.13 11.95
CA SER A 56 -14.02 14.34 11.45
C SER A 56 -15.06 14.01 10.38
N TRP A 57 -14.72 13.11 9.46
CA TRP A 57 -15.61 12.64 8.39
C TRP A 57 -16.84 11.89 8.95
N ILE A 58 -16.67 10.97 9.91
CA ILE A 58 -17.81 10.31 10.56
C ILE A 58 -18.70 11.33 11.27
N ALA A 59 -18.10 12.29 12.00
CA ALA A 59 -18.84 13.27 12.79
C ALA A 59 -19.61 14.29 11.93
N SER A 60 -19.18 14.55 10.70
CA SER A 60 -19.81 15.57 9.85
C SER A 60 -21.16 15.15 9.26
N ASN A 61 -21.54 13.87 9.35
CA ASN A 61 -22.87 13.43 8.95
C ASN A 61 -23.37 12.19 9.73
N PRO A 62 -24.51 12.29 10.46
CA PRO A 62 -25.02 11.22 11.32
C PRO A 62 -25.23 9.86 10.64
N TRP A 63 -25.56 9.81 9.35
CA TRP A 63 -25.81 8.53 8.67
C TRP A 63 -24.54 7.70 8.45
N ARG A 64 -23.35 8.32 8.47
CA ARG A 64 -22.09 7.65 8.14
C ARG A 64 -21.74 6.57 9.15
N ALA A 65 -21.98 6.83 10.44
CA ALA A 65 -21.75 5.85 11.50
C ALA A 65 -22.55 4.55 11.28
N GLY A 66 -23.81 4.67 10.87
CA GLY A 66 -24.65 3.52 10.54
C GLY A 66 -24.12 2.72 9.35
N GLN A 67 -23.74 3.41 8.27
CA GLN A 67 -23.20 2.75 7.07
C GLN A 67 -21.85 2.05 7.33
N VAL A 68 -20.96 2.69 8.11
CA VAL A 68 -19.69 2.06 8.49
C VAL A 68 -19.94 0.83 9.36
N ARG A 69 -20.86 0.90 10.33
CA ARG A 69 -21.18 -0.26 11.16
C ARG A 69 -21.63 -1.45 10.30
N LEU A 70 -22.55 -1.22 9.35
CA LEU A 70 -23.02 -2.27 8.45
C LEU A 70 -21.88 -2.88 7.61
N PHE A 71 -20.98 -2.05 7.10
CA PHE A 71 -19.81 -2.53 6.37
C PHE A 71 -18.84 -3.31 7.28
N HIS A 72 -18.59 -2.82 8.49
CA HIS A 72 -17.76 -3.53 9.49
C HIS A 72 -18.34 -4.89 9.85
N ASP A 73 -19.65 -4.96 10.13
CA ASP A 73 -20.37 -6.18 10.46
C ASP A 73 -20.28 -7.19 9.31
N TYR A 74 -20.39 -6.72 8.07
CA TYR A 74 -20.18 -7.56 6.89
C TYR A 74 -18.77 -8.17 6.83
N LEU A 75 -17.73 -7.36 7.05
CA LEU A 75 -16.34 -7.83 7.09
C LEU A 75 -16.11 -8.82 8.24
N THR A 76 -16.72 -8.56 9.40
CA THR A 76 -16.66 -9.44 10.57
C THR A 76 -17.35 -10.77 10.31
N GLY A 77 -18.58 -10.77 9.79
CA GLY A 77 -19.30 -11.97 9.38
C GLY A 77 -18.57 -12.77 8.29
N SER A 78 -17.79 -12.09 7.45
CA SER A 78 -16.95 -12.71 6.42
C SER A 78 -15.59 -13.21 6.94
N GLY A 79 -15.26 -12.92 8.20
CA GLY A 79 -14.01 -13.31 8.88
C GLY A 79 -12.77 -12.58 8.36
N VAL A 80 -12.91 -11.34 7.91
CA VAL A 80 -11.83 -10.53 7.30
C VAL A 80 -11.66 -9.13 7.92
N SER A 81 -12.42 -8.76 8.95
CA SER A 81 -12.36 -7.43 9.60
C SER A 81 -11.06 -7.14 10.36
N TYR A 82 -10.27 -8.15 10.68
CA TYR A 82 -8.99 -8.02 11.40
C TYR A 82 -7.77 -7.89 10.48
N VAL A 83 -7.96 -7.88 9.16
CA VAL A 83 -6.86 -7.77 8.18
C VAL A 83 -6.32 -6.34 8.13
N ALA A 84 -7.20 -5.35 8.23
CA ALA A 84 -6.87 -3.94 8.40
C ALA A 84 -8.03 -3.24 9.13
N PRO A 85 -7.78 -2.13 9.86
CA PRO A 85 -8.83 -1.31 10.43
C PRO A 85 -9.86 -0.88 9.38
N THR A 86 -11.14 -0.90 9.76
CA THR A 86 -12.26 -0.63 8.83
C THR A 86 -12.14 0.75 8.22
N TRP A 87 -11.75 1.74 9.01
CA TRP A 87 -11.59 3.11 8.54
C TRP A 87 -10.50 3.25 7.45
N GLN A 88 -9.45 2.43 7.48
CA GLN A 88 -8.45 2.38 6.42
C GLN A 88 -9.01 1.72 5.16
N LEU A 89 -9.91 0.73 5.31
CA LEU A 89 -10.60 0.11 4.18
C LEU A 89 -11.64 1.02 3.51
N LEU A 90 -12.05 2.09 4.18
CA LEU A 90 -12.92 3.14 3.64
C LEU A 90 -12.14 4.26 2.95
N ARG A 91 -10.81 4.24 3.02
CA ARG A 91 -9.95 5.26 2.40
C ARG A 91 -10.10 5.24 0.88
N THR A 92 -10.41 6.40 0.30
CA THR A 92 -10.55 6.55 -1.15
C THR A 92 -9.18 6.69 -1.85
N ALA A 93 -9.12 7.25 -3.06
CA ALA A 93 -7.84 7.55 -3.72
C ALA A 93 -6.96 8.51 -2.91
N SER A 94 -5.63 8.37 -3.00
CA SER A 94 -4.66 9.33 -2.44
C SER A 94 -4.85 10.75 -2.99
N ASP A 95 -5.30 10.86 -4.24
CA ASP A 95 -5.57 12.14 -4.92
C ASP A 95 -6.92 12.78 -4.54
N TRP A 96 -7.63 12.27 -3.53
CA TRP A 96 -8.98 12.73 -3.16
C TRP A 96 -9.09 14.26 -3.07
N ARG A 97 -8.11 14.90 -2.40
CA ARG A 97 -8.10 16.34 -2.17
C ARG A 97 -7.89 17.13 -3.46
N ARG A 98 -6.93 16.71 -4.30
CA ARG A 98 -6.71 17.27 -5.65
C ARG A 98 -7.96 17.14 -6.51
N CYS A 99 -8.70 16.05 -6.33
CA CYS A 99 -9.91 15.75 -7.05
C CYS A 99 -11.19 16.35 -6.46
N GLY A 100 -11.11 17.06 -5.33
CA GLY A 100 -12.29 17.60 -4.63
C GLY A 100 -13.29 16.52 -4.21
N ALA A 101 -12.83 15.29 -3.96
CA ALA A 101 -13.64 14.18 -3.49
C ALA A 101 -13.61 14.06 -1.96
N GLU A 102 -14.40 13.16 -1.38
CA GLU A 102 -14.30 12.81 0.03
C GLU A 102 -13.04 11.96 0.30
N PRO A 103 -12.41 12.08 1.48
CA PRO A 103 -11.25 11.25 1.86
C PRO A 103 -11.61 9.79 2.16
N PHE A 104 -12.88 9.55 2.53
CA PHE A 104 -13.45 8.24 2.85
C PHE A 104 -14.81 8.06 2.19
N GLU A 105 -15.14 6.82 1.85
CA GLU A 105 -16.42 6.47 1.25
C GLU A 105 -16.79 5.03 1.62
N VAL A 106 -18.05 4.79 2.01
CA VAL A 106 -18.57 3.42 2.14
C VAL A 106 -18.95 2.93 0.74
N PRO A 107 -18.37 1.82 0.25
CA PRO A 107 -18.71 1.30 -1.06
C PRO A 107 -20.19 0.88 -1.13
N PRO A 108 -20.79 0.86 -2.34
CA PRO A 108 -22.11 0.25 -2.55
C PRO A 108 -22.18 -1.16 -1.98
N GLN A 109 -23.31 -1.51 -1.37
CA GLN A 109 -23.47 -2.74 -0.61
C GLN A 109 -23.34 -4.01 -1.47
N ASP A 110 -23.77 -3.94 -2.72
CA ASP A 110 -23.65 -4.99 -3.73
C ASP A 110 -22.19 -5.27 -4.13
N GLU A 111 -21.26 -4.36 -3.84
CA GLU A 111 -19.84 -4.53 -4.12
C GLU A 111 -19.06 -5.14 -2.93
N TRP A 112 -19.64 -5.24 -1.73
CA TRP A 112 -18.91 -5.66 -0.52
C TRP A 112 -18.29 -7.05 -0.62
N ALA A 113 -18.93 -7.98 -1.33
CA ALA A 113 -18.41 -9.33 -1.50
C ALA A 113 -17.08 -9.39 -2.25
N ASN A 114 -16.80 -8.38 -3.08
CA ASN A 114 -15.65 -8.37 -3.98
C ASN A 114 -14.31 -8.17 -3.26
N ILE A 115 -14.33 -7.65 -2.03
CA ILE A 115 -13.11 -7.42 -1.23
C ILE A 115 -12.68 -8.64 -0.42
N VAL A 116 -13.60 -9.57 -0.16
CA VAL A 116 -13.40 -10.64 0.82
C VAL A 116 -12.24 -11.55 0.42
N ASN A 117 -12.18 -11.94 -0.86
CA ASN A 117 -11.10 -12.81 -1.32
C ASN A 117 -9.76 -12.07 -1.41
N THR A 118 -9.76 -10.77 -1.75
CA THR A 118 -8.58 -9.90 -1.66
C THR A 118 -8.03 -9.84 -0.24
N LEU A 119 -8.87 -9.59 0.77
CA LEU A 119 -8.43 -9.53 2.18
C LEU A 119 -7.90 -10.87 2.69
N ARG A 120 -8.50 -12.00 2.27
CA ARG A 120 -7.97 -13.34 2.58
C ARG A 120 -6.58 -13.55 1.97
N TYR A 121 -6.40 -13.18 0.70
CA TYR A 121 -5.09 -13.25 0.05
C TYR A 121 -4.05 -12.36 0.75
N VAL A 122 -4.47 -11.17 1.19
CA VAL A 122 -3.61 -10.25 1.94
C VAL A 122 -3.18 -10.85 3.28
N ARG A 123 -4.14 -11.35 4.07
CA ARG A 123 -3.89 -12.03 5.35
C ARG A 123 -2.95 -13.21 5.22
N ASP A 124 -3.21 -14.08 4.23
CA ASP A 124 -2.57 -15.40 4.16
C ASP A 124 -1.21 -15.36 3.45
N TYR A 125 -0.97 -14.38 2.56
CA TYR A 125 0.21 -14.39 1.68
C TYR A 125 0.93 -13.05 1.56
N VAL A 126 0.25 -11.91 1.61
CA VAL A 126 0.92 -10.60 1.51
C VAL A 126 1.58 -10.25 2.85
N VAL A 127 0.81 -10.19 3.93
CA VAL A 127 1.32 -9.84 5.26
C VAL A 127 2.44 -10.77 5.72
N PRO A 128 2.34 -12.11 5.57
CA PRO A 128 3.44 -13.00 5.93
C PRO A 128 4.72 -12.81 5.10
N ALA A 129 4.62 -12.25 3.89
CA ALA A 129 5.78 -12.06 3.02
C ALA A 129 6.52 -10.74 3.26
N VAL A 130 5.79 -9.65 3.49
CA VAL A 130 6.36 -8.29 3.57
C VAL A 130 6.16 -7.61 4.93
N GLY A 131 5.52 -8.27 5.87
CA GLY A 131 5.14 -7.70 7.16
C GLY A 131 3.79 -6.97 7.10
N PRO A 132 3.40 -6.27 8.18
CA PRO A 132 2.18 -5.48 8.23
C PRO A 132 2.15 -4.43 7.10
N VAL A 133 0.96 -4.19 6.57
CA VAL A 133 0.73 -3.26 5.45
C VAL A 133 -0.43 -2.33 5.80
N GLU A 134 -0.41 -1.10 5.29
CA GLU A 134 -1.50 -0.14 5.45
C GLU A 134 -2.20 0.11 4.10
N PRO A 135 -3.54 -0.04 4.01
CA PRO A 135 -4.33 0.37 2.85
C PRO A 135 -4.23 1.88 2.62
N VAL A 136 -3.68 2.34 1.51
CA VAL A 136 -3.58 3.77 1.15
C VAL A 136 -4.59 4.20 0.09
N SER A 137 -5.30 3.25 -0.53
CA SER A 137 -6.42 3.53 -1.45
C SER A 137 -7.23 2.27 -1.72
N VAL A 138 -8.56 2.35 -1.54
CA VAL A 138 -9.47 1.19 -1.62
C VAL A 138 -10.60 1.47 -2.61
N PHE A 139 -11.82 1.80 -2.16
CA PHE A 139 -12.91 2.07 -3.08
C PHE A 139 -12.75 3.42 -3.77
N ARG A 140 -13.05 3.48 -5.07
CA ARG A 140 -13.09 4.74 -5.82
C ARG A 140 -14.34 4.78 -6.66
N ASN A 141 -15.27 5.68 -6.35
CA ASN A 141 -16.40 5.93 -7.24
C ASN A 141 -15.91 6.35 -8.65
N ALA A 142 -16.79 6.27 -9.65
CA ALA A 142 -16.41 6.49 -11.05
C ALA A 142 -15.82 7.89 -11.32
N ALA A 143 -16.30 8.92 -10.62
CA ALA A 143 -15.80 10.28 -10.78
C ALA A 143 -14.37 10.43 -10.21
N LEU A 144 -14.16 9.94 -8.99
CA LEU A 144 -12.86 9.96 -8.35
C LEU A 144 -11.83 9.10 -9.11
N ASN A 145 -12.22 7.89 -9.55
CA ASN A 145 -11.32 7.02 -10.31
C ASN A 145 -10.79 7.73 -11.58
N ARG A 146 -11.67 8.40 -12.33
CA ARG A 146 -11.28 9.15 -13.53
C ARG A 146 -10.34 10.32 -13.19
N CYS A 147 -10.67 11.12 -12.17
CA CYS A 147 -9.84 12.27 -11.80
C CYS A 147 -8.45 11.86 -11.29
N ALA A 148 -8.37 10.77 -10.53
CA ALA A 148 -7.13 10.20 -10.02
C ALA A 148 -6.31 9.47 -11.11
N GLY A 149 -6.69 9.57 -12.38
CA GLY A 149 -6.00 8.91 -13.50
C GLY A 149 -6.12 7.39 -13.49
N GLY A 150 -7.11 6.84 -12.77
CA GLY A 150 -7.39 5.41 -12.76
C GLY A 150 -7.89 4.92 -14.12
N ALA A 151 -7.49 3.72 -14.50
CA ALA A 151 -7.95 3.09 -15.73
C ALA A 151 -9.49 2.96 -15.75
N PRO A 152 -10.15 3.05 -16.91
CA PRO A 152 -11.59 2.83 -17.02
C PRO A 152 -12.05 1.51 -16.39
N GLU A 153 -11.28 0.45 -16.58
CA GLU A 153 -11.51 -0.90 -16.05
C GLU A 153 -10.95 -1.14 -14.64
N SER A 154 -10.56 -0.08 -13.92
CA SER A 154 -10.02 -0.17 -12.57
C SER A 154 -10.99 -0.88 -11.61
N VAL A 155 -10.52 -1.95 -11.00
CA VAL A 155 -11.27 -2.77 -10.05
C VAL A 155 -11.39 -2.15 -8.64
N HIS A 156 -10.77 -0.98 -8.41
CA HIS A 156 -11.10 -0.13 -7.25
C HIS A 156 -12.54 0.41 -7.32
N ARG A 157 -13.11 0.49 -8.53
CA ARG A 157 -14.50 0.90 -8.74
C ARG A 157 -15.52 -0.14 -8.29
N SER A 158 -15.07 -1.37 -8.03
CA SER A 158 -15.91 -2.53 -7.67
C SER A 158 -15.49 -3.15 -6.35
N MET A 159 -14.90 -2.35 -5.47
CA MET A 159 -14.46 -2.75 -4.12
C MET A 159 -13.67 -4.07 -4.10
N SER A 160 -12.85 -4.33 -5.13
CA SER A 160 -12.05 -5.57 -5.21
C SER A 160 -10.57 -5.34 -4.98
N ALA A 161 -10.12 -4.08 -5.05
CA ALA A 161 -8.71 -3.73 -5.00
C ALA A 161 -8.34 -2.88 -3.79
N ILE A 162 -7.11 -3.09 -3.33
CA ILE A 162 -6.46 -2.30 -2.28
C ILE A 162 -5.05 -1.97 -2.74
N ASP A 163 -4.69 -0.70 -2.61
CA ASP A 163 -3.31 -0.25 -2.69
C ASP A 163 -2.73 -0.19 -1.29
N PHE A 164 -1.51 -0.71 -1.13
CA PHE A 164 -0.84 -0.85 0.16
C PHE A 164 0.53 -0.22 0.17
N VAL A 165 1.01 0.07 1.37
CA VAL A 165 2.44 0.27 1.67
C VAL A 165 2.87 -0.61 2.85
N PRO A 166 4.11 -1.11 2.87
CA PRO A 166 4.63 -1.85 4.02
C PRO A 166 4.90 -0.92 5.21
N LEU A 167 4.54 -1.38 6.41
CA LEU A 167 4.73 -0.66 7.67
C LEU A 167 6.06 -1.00 8.37
N GLN A 168 6.81 -1.95 7.83
CA GLN A 168 8.16 -2.27 8.28
C GLN A 168 9.18 -1.85 7.21
N PRO A 169 10.39 -1.41 7.61
CA PRO A 169 11.45 -1.15 6.66
C PRO A 169 11.76 -2.39 5.81
N ILE A 170 11.53 -2.26 4.51
CA ILE A 170 11.85 -3.27 3.50
C ILE A 170 12.34 -2.55 2.25
N GLY A 171 13.43 -3.05 1.65
CA GLY A 171 13.87 -2.53 0.36
C GLY A 171 12.85 -2.84 -0.73
N ARG A 172 12.63 -1.92 -1.67
CA ARG A 172 11.64 -2.07 -2.75
C ARG A 172 11.86 -3.34 -3.58
N GLU A 173 13.10 -3.64 -3.95
CA GLU A 173 13.46 -4.86 -4.69
C GLU A 173 13.06 -6.12 -3.89
N ALA A 174 13.38 -6.16 -2.60
CA ALA A 174 13.00 -7.28 -1.73
C ALA A 174 11.48 -7.41 -1.59
N MET A 175 10.76 -6.30 -1.47
CA MET A 175 9.30 -6.28 -1.43
C MET A 175 8.72 -6.86 -2.73
N ILE A 176 9.17 -6.38 -3.89
CA ILE A 176 8.75 -6.86 -5.22
C ILE A 176 9.01 -8.36 -5.32
N GLY A 177 10.25 -8.80 -5.08
CA GLY A 177 10.64 -10.21 -5.20
C GLY A 177 9.79 -11.14 -4.33
N ARG A 178 9.55 -10.76 -3.06
CA ARG A 178 8.73 -11.56 -2.14
C ARG A 178 7.27 -11.63 -2.57
N LEU A 179 6.68 -10.51 -2.99
CA LEU A 179 5.29 -10.46 -3.45
C LEU A 179 5.10 -11.24 -4.77
N CYS A 180 6.01 -11.07 -5.74
CA CYS A 180 5.98 -11.85 -6.97
C CYS A 180 6.09 -13.36 -6.70
N SER A 181 6.94 -13.76 -5.75
CA SER A 181 7.09 -15.16 -5.34
C SER A 181 5.80 -15.76 -4.78
N GLN A 182 5.07 -15.01 -3.94
CA GLN A 182 3.77 -15.45 -3.43
C GLN A 182 2.70 -15.47 -4.52
N HIS A 183 2.67 -14.44 -5.36
CA HIS A 183 1.73 -14.33 -6.46
C HIS A 183 1.86 -15.50 -7.46
N GLN A 184 3.08 -15.88 -7.83
CA GLN A 184 3.30 -17.03 -8.71
C GLN A 184 2.78 -18.35 -8.12
N ARG A 185 2.91 -18.55 -6.80
CA ARG A 185 2.47 -19.79 -6.14
C ARG A 185 0.98 -19.82 -5.83
N GLN A 186 0.43 -18.70 -5.38
CA GLN A 186 -0.90 -18.64 -4.75
C GLN A 186 -1.89 -17.81 -5.55
N GLY A 187 -1.40 -16.88 -6.36
CA GLY A 187 -2.22 -15.97 -7.16
C GLY A 187 -3.24 -16.67 -8.08
N PRO A 188 -2.93 -17.79 -8.75
CA PRO A 188 -3.92 -18.49 -9.58
C PRO A 188 -5.15 -18.93 -8.80
N ARG A 189 -4.97 -19.40 -7.56
CA ARG A 189 -6.07 -19.86 -6.70
C ARG A 189 -7.00 -18.71 -6.27
N PHE A 190 -6.48 -17.49 -6.21
CA PHE A 190 -7.21 -16.31 -5.74
C PHE A 190 -7.64 -15.37 -6.88
N ASN A 191 -7.32 -15.69 -8.13
CA ASN A 191 -7.38 -14.74 -9.24
C ASN A 191 -6.66 -13.42 -8.90
N ALA A 192 -5.50 -13.51 -8.24
CA ALA A 192 -4.86 -12.34 -7.66
C ALA A 192 -4.29 -11.42 -8.76
N GLY A 193 -4.69 -10.15 -8.75
CA GLY A 193 -3.97 -9.08 -9.43
C GLY A 193 -2.87 -8.53 -8.51
N LEU A 194 -1.66 -8.37 -9.03
CA LEU A 194 -0.54 -7.74 -8.32
C LEU A 194 0.13 -6.67 -9.18
N GLY A 195 0.15 -5.43 -8.70
CA GLY A 195 0.74 -4.30 -9.40
C GLY A 195 1.75 -3.55 -8.56
N PHE A 196 2.70 -2.87 -9.20
CA PHE A 196 3.67 -2.02 -8.51
C PHE A 196 3.65 -0.61 -9.09
N TYR A 197 3.52 0.38 -8.19
CA TYR A 197 3.63 1.80 -8.51
C TYR A 197 5.00 2.33 -8.08
N ALA A 198 5.23 3.64 -8.24
CA ALA A 198 6.42 4.29 -7.74
C ALA A 198 6.59 4.14 -6.22
N LYS A 199 7.84 4.23 -5.74
CA LYS A 199 8.23 4.19 -4.32
C LYS A 199 7.82 2.87 -3.65
N MET A 200 7.01 2.85 -2.58
CA MET A 200 6.67 1.61 -1.84
C MET A 200 5.25 1.10 -2.08
N ARG A 201 4.46 1.77 -2.92
CA ARG A 201 3.05 1.42 -3.16
C ARG A 201 2.92 0.25 -4.12
N PHE A 202 2.08 -0.70 -3.74
CA PHE A 202 1.71 -1.83 -4.58
C PHE A 202 0.20 -2.07 -4.52
N HIS A 203 -0.34 -2.71 -5.57
CA HIS A 203 -1.75 -3.02 -5.75
C HIS A 203 -2.00 -4.50 -5.49
N VAL A 204 -3.11 -4.84 -4.83
CA VAL A 204 -3.62 -6.20 -4.72
C VAL A 204 -5.13 -6.24 -5.00
N ASP A 205 -5.58 -7.17 -5.83
CA ASP A 205 -7.00 -7.51 -6.02
C ASP A 205 -7.21 -9.01 -6.23
N SER A 206 -8.46 -9.46 -6.24
CA SER A 206 -8.86 -10.84 -6.54
C SER A 206 -9.77 -10.96 -7.76
N TRP A 207 -9.63 -10.06 -8.73
CA TRP A 207 -10.51 -9.97 -9.90
C TRP A 207 -10.01 -10.82 -11.08
N LYS A 208 -8.70 -10.82 -11.33
CA LYS A 208 -8.07 -11.55 -12.43
C LYS A 208 -6.61 -11.82 -12.13
N TYR A 209 -6.18 -13.07 -12.30
CA TYR A 209 -4.77 -13.45 -12.16
C TYR A 209 -3.88 -12.73 -13.18
N ARG A 210 -3.14 -11.70 -12.74
CA ARG A 210 -2.28 -10.86 -13.59
C ARG A 210 -1.24 -10.10 -12.78
N THR A 211 -0.20 -9.63 -13.46
CA THR A 211 0.80 -8.70 -12.90
C THR A 211 1.04 -7.49 -13.79
N TRP A 212 1.46 -6.37 -13.21
CA TRP A 212 1.94 -5.19 -13.94
C TRP A 212 2.88 -4.33 -13.08
N GLY A 213 3.45 -3.30 -13.69
CA GLY A 213 4.41 -2.40 -13.04
C GLY A 213 5.86 -2.77 -13.32
N ARG A 214 6.77 -1.90 -12.89
CA ARG A 214 8.21 -2.02 -13.14
C ARG A 214 9.03 -1.93 -11.84
N ASP A 215 10.20 -2.58 -11.85
CA ASP A 215 11.23 -2.42 -10.82
C ASP A 215 12.00 -1.10 -11.01
N ASP A 216 13.00 -0.86 -10.16
CA ASP A 216 13.81 0.37 -10.19
C ASP A 216 14.76 0.45 -11.39
N HIS A 217 14.97 -0.67 -12.08
CA HIS A 217 15.74 -0.75 -13.32
C HIS A 217 14.84 -0.60 -14.57
N GLY A 218 13.53 -0.48 -14.37
CA GLY A 218 12.56 -0.37 -15.46
C GLY A 218 12.19 -1.71 -16.08
N HIS A 219 12.55 -2.86 -15.52
CA HIS A 219 12.08 -4.16 -15.99
C HIS A 219 10.68 -4.47 -15.47
N LEU A 220 9.98 -5.44 -16.08
CA LEU A 220 8.71 -5.93 -15.54
C LEU A 220 8.94 -6.50 -14.13
N ALA A 221 8.15 -6.05 -13.15
CA ALA A 221 8.39 -6.36 -11.74
C ALA A 221 8.26 -7.86 -11.41
N CYS A 222 7.28 -8.56 -11.99
CA CYS A 222 7.13 -10.00 -11.89
C CYS A 222 7.31 -10.63 -13.28
N PRO A 223 8.56 -10.82 -13.75
CA PRO A 223 8.78 -11.49 -15.02
C PRO A 223 8.25 -12.93 -14.90
N LYS A 224 7.66 -13.45 -15.97
CA LYS A 224 7.33 -14.87 -16.04
C LYS A 224 8.64 -15.64 -15.93
N VAL A 225 8.72 -16.57 -14.97
CA VAL A 225 9.86 -17.47 -14.91
C VAL A 225 9.76 -18.35 -16.15
N GLU A 226 10.55 -18.04 -17.17
CA GLU A 226 10.82 -18.97 -18.24
C GLU A 226 11.60 -20.12 -17.63
N VAL A 227 10.92 -21.25 -17.40
CA VAL A 227 11.62 -22.50 -17.11
C VAL A 227 12.39 -22.84 -18.38
N ARG A 228 13.67 -22.46 -18.44
CA ARG A 228 14.58 -23.06 -19.41
C ARG A 228 14.50 -24.55 -19.19
N ALA A 229 14.03 -25.28 -20.20
CA ALA A 229 14.05 -26.73 -20.17
C ALA A 229 15.46 -27.17 -19.74
N PRO A 230 15.61 -28.15 -18.84
CA PRO A 230 16.92 -28.69 -18.55
C PRO A 230 17.53 -29.07 -19.88
N VAL A 231 18.71 -28.53 -20.17
CA VAL A 231 19.52 -29.02 -21.28
C VAL A 231 19.81 -30.46 -20.89
N LEU A 232 19.03 -31.38 -21.46
CA LEU A 232 19.36 -32.80 -21.44
C LEU A 232 20.73 -32.87 -22.07
N ALA A 233 21.76 -33.00 -21.24
CA ALA A 233 23.08 -33.37 -21.72
C ALA A 233 22.88 -34.63 -22.56
N ALA A 234 23.19 -34.55 -23.86
CA ALA A 234 23.09 -35.69 -24.74
C ALA A 234 23.88 -36.83 -24.10
N ALA A 235 23.17 -37.91 -23.75
CA ALA A 235 23.81 -39.12 -23.28
C ALA A 235 24.81 -39.58 -24.36
N PRO A 236 26.05 -39.93 -24.02
CA PRO A 236 26.95 -40.51 -24.99
C PRO A 236 26.33 -41.80 -25.53
N VAL A 237 26.15 -41.87 -26.85
CA VAL A 237 25.76 -43.08 -27.56
C VAL A 237 26.92 -44.06 -27.41
N GLY A 238 26.81 -44.98 -26.44
CA GLY A 238 27.82 -45.97 -26.13
C GLY A 238 27.21 -47.30 -25.75
N GLY A 239 27.23 -48.24 -26.70
CA GLY A 239 27.39 -49.69 -26.47
C GLY A 239 26.30 -50.41 -25.67
N LEU A 240 25.46 -51.16 -26.37
CA LEU A 240 24.65 -52.25 -25.82
C LEU A 240 25.58 -53.33 -25.22
N GLY A 241 25.65 -53.39 -23.89
CA GLY A 241 26.10 -54.56 -23.14
C GLY A 241 24.89 -55.30 -22.56
N PRO A 242 24.93 -56.64 -22.42
CA PRO A 242 23.78 -57.41 -21.95
C PRO A 242 23.45 -57.10 -20.49
N VAL A 243 22.18 -56.87 -20.23
CA VAL A 243 21.59 -56.63 -18.90
C VAL A 243 21.38 -57.98 -18.20
N GLU A 244 22.14 -58.23 -17.14
CA GLU A 244 21.81 -59.28 -16.17
C GLU A 244 20.60 -58.84 -15.33
N THR A 245 19.57 -59.67 -15.34
CA THR A 245 18.36 -59.54 -14.52
C THR A 245 18.67 -59.87 -13.06
N ALA A 246 18.70 -58.86 -12.20
CA ALA A 246 18.58 -59.02 -10.75
C ALA A 246 17.28 -58.38 -10.27
N THR A 247 16.31 -59.24 -9.96
CA THR A 247 15.05 -58.89 -9.30
C THR A 247 15.30 -58.70 -7.81
N THR A 248 15.18 -57.47 -7.32
CA THR A 248 14.92 -57.22 -5.90
C THR A 248 13.83 -56.17 -5.77
N ALA A 249 12.64 -56.64 -5.39
CA ALA A 249 11.52 -55.83 -4.96
C ALA A 249 11.85 -55.22 -3.61
N ALA A 250 12.01 -53.89 -3.57
CA ALA A 250 12.04 -53.12 -2.34
C ALA A 250 10.73 -52.32 -2.21
N THR A 251 9.88 -52.78 -1.32
CA THR A 251 8.64 -52.14 -0.88
C THR A 251 8.96 -50.79 -0.22
N ILE A 252 8.60 -49.67 -0.85
CA ILE A 252 8.63 -48.35 -0.21
C ILE A 252 7.25 -48.11 0.40
N SER A 253 7.14 -48.43 1.69
CA SER A 253 6.03 -47.99 2.54
C SER A 253 6.40 -46.70 3.27
N ALA A 254 5.36 -45.93 3.58
CA ALA A 254 5.27 -44.82 4.54
C ALA A 254 5.56 -43.40 4.03
N THR A 255 4.44 -42.78 3.67
CA THR A 255 4.12 -41.34 3.74
C THR A 255 4.64 -40.69 5.03
N PRO A 256 5.40 -39.58 4.98
CA PRO A 256 5.60 -38.77 6.16
C PRO A 256 4.35 -37.91 6.40
N SER A 257 3.68 -38.19 7.51
CA SER A 257 2.59 -37.37 8.07
C SER A 257 3.11 -35.95 8.33
N LEU A 258 2.64 -35.00 7.54
CA LEU A 258 2.86 -33.56 7.78
C LEU A 258 2.12 -33.18 9.06
N LYS A 259 2.86 -32.94 10.14
CA LYS A 259 2.33 -32.29 11.34
C LYS A 259 1.73 -30.92 10.94
N PRO A 260 0.55 -30.55 11.46
CA PRO A 260 0.01 -29.21 11.26
C PRO A 260 1.01 -28.19 11.79
N ARG A 261 1.43 -27.26 10.92
CA ARG A 261 2.21 -26.09 11.33
C ARG A 261 1.34 -25.29 12.30
N GLU A 262 1.85 -25.08 13.51
CA GLU A 262 1.23 -24.19 14.49
C GLU A 262 0.91 -22.86 13.81
N THR A 263 -0.37 -22.55 13.73
CA THR A 263 -0.86 -21.24 13.34
C THR A 263 -0.32 -20.25 14.35
N VAL A 264 0.62 -19.42 13.92
CA VAL A 264 0.96 -18.19 14.64
C VAL A 264 -0.33 -17.38 14.71
N SER A 265 -0.99 -17.47 15.86
CA SER A 265 -2.14 -16.65 16.19
C SER A 265 -1.64 -15.21 16.33
N THR A 266 -1.65 -14.47 15.24
CA THR A 266 -1.59 -13.01 15.31
C THR A 266 -2.92 -12.60 15.92
N LEU A 267 -2.88 -12.26 17.21
CA LEU A 267 -4.01 -11.67 17.93
C LEU A 267 -4.65 -10.57 17.04
N PRO A 268 -5.99 -10.52 16.95
CA PRO A 268 -6.65 -9.55 16.08
C PRO A 268 -6.27 -8.14 16.52
N VAL A 269 -5.85 -7.30 15.56
CA VAL A 269 -5.76 -5.86 15.76
C VAL A 269 -7.18 -5.42 16.12
N LYS A 270 -7.42 -5.15 17.40
CA LYS A 270 -8.67 -4.57 17.87
C LYS A 270 -8.82 -3.24 17.16
N ASP A 271 -9.79 -3.12 16.25
CA ASP A 271 -10.11 -1.86 15.58
C ASP A 271 -10.66 -0.90 16.65
N PRO A 272 -9.86 0.05 17.17
CA PRO A 272 -10.27 0.91 18.28
C PRO A 272 -11.30 1.94 17.81
N LEU A 273 -11.63 1.93 16.52
CA LEU A 273 -12.50 2.85 15.81
C LEU A 273 -13.63 2.18 15.06
N ALA A 274 -13.77 0.86 15.16
CA ALA A 274 -14.99 0.21 14.71
C ALA A 274 -16.16 0.87 15.46
N PRO A 275 -17.13 1.48 14.75
CA PRO A 275 -18.29 2.04 15.41
C PRO A 275 -19.03 0.89 16.09
N LEU A 276 -19.11 0.97 17.42
CA LEU A 276 -19.98 0.10 18.23
C LEU A 276 -21.43 0.19 17.73
#